data_AF-A0A0E3VX14-F1
#
_entry.id   AF-A0A0E3VX14-F1
#
_cell.length_a   1.000
_cell.length_b   1.000
_cell.length_c   1.000
_cell.angle_alpha   90.00
_cell.angle_beta   90.00
_cell.angle_gamma   90.00
#
_symmetry.space_group_name_H-M   'P 1'
#
loop_
_entity.id
_entity.type
_entity.pdbx_description
1 polymer ?
#
loop_
_entity_poly.entity_id
_entity_poly.type
_entity_poly.pdbx_seq_one_letter_code
_entity_poly.pdbx_strand_id
1 'polypeptide(L)'
;MDLIDHEPNDIKFIGHYLDEDGVVADVLARVSADPVAIERWLDPQSWGFPLHISSVTLKALPEHAGCLMFAAMGIRNFYGLWHADNPHTAFGLEDDVQIEDGIVTDPRHPDNFSFRVIERVKAELRKLVPEAA
;
A
#
# COMPACT_ATOMS: atom_id res chain seq x y z
N MET A 1 -17.20 33.17 -21.29
CA MET A 1 -16.82 32.50 -20.02
C MET A 1 -15.75 31.53 -20.44
N ASP A 2 -14.50 31.99 -20.43
CA ASP A 2 -13.37 31.20 -20.89
C ASP A 2 -13.13 30.08 -19.89
N LEU A 3 -13.23 28.84 -20.37
CA LEU A 3 -12.75 27.67 -19.66
C LEU A 3 -11.24 27.85 -19.55
N ILE A 4 -10.76 28.12 -18.34
CA ILE A 4 -9.34 28.12 -18.05
C ILE A 4 -8.87 26.68 -18.26
N ASP A 5 -8.15 26.48 -19.36
CA ASP A 5 -7.41 25.26 -19.67
C ASP A 5 -6.28 25.14 -18.64
N HIS A 6 -6.63 24.63 -17.46
CA HIS A 6 -5.63 24.14 -16.53
C HIS A 6 -5.17 22.79 -17.09
N GLU A 7 -4.08 22.79 -17.86
CA GLU A 7 -3.24 21.59 -17.94
C GLU A 7 -3.05 21.09 -16.51
N PRO A 8 -3.31 19.80 -16.22
CA PRO A 8 -3.10 19.26 -14.89
C PRO A 8 -1.65 19.60 -14.52
N ASN A 9 -1.46 20.31 -13.41
CA ASN A 9 -0.14 20.66 -12.94
C ASN A 9 0.74 19.40 -13.02
N ASP A 10 1.76 19.44 -13.87
CA ASP A 10 2.86 18.49 -13.95
C ASP A 10 3.62 18.55 -12.62
N ILE A 11 3.00 18.06 -11.54
CA ILE A 11 3.66 17.83 -10.26
C ILE A 11 4.61 16.68 -10.54
N LYS A 12 5.80 17.02 -11.03
CA LYS A 12 6.89 16.08 -11.23
C LYS A 12 7.16 15.41 -9.90
N PHE A 13 7.10 14.09 -9.87
CA PHE A 13 7.57 13.32 -8.75
C PHE A 13 9.05 13.68 -8.50
N ILE A 14 9.36 14.20 -7.31
CA ILE A 14 10.72 14.66 -6.95
C ILE A 14 11.56 13.48 -6.39
N GLY A 15 10.97 12.28 -6.31
CA GLY A 15 11.63 11.07 -5.83
C GLY A 15 12.30 10.24 -6.93
N HIS A 16 12.80 9.07 -6.54
CA HIS A 16 13.29 8.05 -7.47
C HIS A 16 12.26 6.93 -7.58
N TYR A 17 11.97 6.48 -8.80
CA TYR A 17 11.19 5.26 -8.99
C TYR A 17 12.04 4.08 -8.54
N LEU A 18 11.55 3.41 -7.50
CA LEU A 18 12.12 2.17 -7.00
C LEU A 18 11.35 1.01 -7.62
N ASP A 19 12.06 -0.06 -7.93
CA ASP A 19 11.44 -1.34 -8.23
C ASP A 19 10.80 -1.94 -6.97
N GLU A 20 10.12 -3.07 -7.12
CA GLU A 20 9.40 -3.70 -5.99
C GLU A 20 10.36 -4.05 -4.84
N ASP A 21 11.57 -4.50 -5.14
CA ASP A 21 12.59 -4.83 -4.14
C ASP A 21 13.07 -3.60 -3.38
N GLY A 22 13.31 -2.49 -4.09
CA GLY A 22 13.69 -1.21 -3.49
C GLY A 22 12.58 -0.63 -2.60
N VAL A 23 11.32 -0.70 -3.04
CA VAL A 23 10.17 -0.27 -2.22
C VAL A 23 10.06 -1.15 -0.97
N VAL A 24 10.13 -2.48 -1.13
CA VAL A 24 10.09 -3.43 0.00
C VAL A 24 11.21 -3.13 1.00
N ALA A 25 12.44 -2.92 0.54
CA ALA A 25 13.58 -2.63 1.41
C ALA A 25 13.40 -1.31 2.18
N ASP A 26 12.95 -0.23 1.53
CA ASP A 26 12.73 1.07 2.18
C ASP A 26 11.58 1.02 3.18
N VAL A 27 10.44 0.41 2.83
CA VAL A 27 9.31 0.25 3.76
C VAL A 27 9.72 -0.63 4.95
N LEU A 28 10.41 -1.74 4.71
CA LEU A 28 10.90 -2.62 5.77
C LEU A 28 11.84 -1.88 6.73
N ALA A 29 12.77 -1.08 6.21
CA ALA A 29 13.69 -0.29 7.02
C ALA A 29 12.94 0.73 7.90
N ARG A 30 11.92 1.42 7.34
CA ARG A 30 11.09 2.39 8.08
C ARG A 30 10.27 1.74 9.18
N VAL A 31 9.64 0.60 8.89
CA VAL A 31 8.81 -0.12 9.86
C VAL A 31 9.68 -0.76 10.95
N SER A 32 10.81 -1.34 10.57
CA SER A 32 11.71 -2.02 11.52
C SER A 32 12.43 -1.05 12.46
N ALA A 33 12.42 0.26 12.17
CA ALA A 33 12.99 1.29 13.03
C ALA A 33 12.11 1.57 14.28
N ASP A 34 10.85 1.12 14.32
CA ASP A 34 9.93 1.29 15.43
C ASP A 34 9.30 -0.06 15.82
N PRO A 35 9.65 -0.63 17.00
CA PRO A 35 9.05 -1.87 17.47
C PRO A 35 7.51 -1.86 17.52
N VAL A 36 6.90 -0.71 17.83
CA VAL A 36 5.43 -0.57 17.86
C VAL A 36 4.86 -0.64 16.44
N ALA A 37 5.58 -0.11 15.45
CA ALA A 37 5.18 -0.21 14.05
C ALA A 37 5.23 -1.67 13.58
N ILE A 38 6.23 -2.45 13.98
CA ILE A 38 6.32 -3.89 13.68
C ILE A 38 5.09 -4.63 14.25
N GLU A 39 4.76 -4.42 15.53
CA GLU A 39 3.59 -5.03 16.17
C GLU A 39 2.30 -4.72 15.42
N ARG A 40 2.08 -3.43 15.11
CA ARG A 40 0.89 -2.98 14.36
C ARG A 40 0.84 -3.57 12.96
N TRP A 41 1.97 -3.64 12.28
CA TRP A 41 2.06 -4.22 10.94
C TRP A 41 1.71 -5.70 10.90
N LEU A 42 2.05 -6.44 11.97
CA LEU A 42 1.75 -7.86 12.09
C LEU A 42 0.37 -8.15 12.68
N ASP A 43 -0.26 -7.19 13.36
CA ASP A 43 -1.63 -7.34 13.89
C ASP A 43 -2.68 -7.20 12.77
N PRO A 44 -3.49 -8.25 12.47
CA PRO A 44 -4.57 -8.17 11.50
C PRO A 44 -5.58 -7.06 11.77
N GLN A 45 -5.79 -6.67 13.03
CA GLN A 45 -6.76 -5.63 13.40
C GLN A 45 -6.32 -4.24 12.94
N SER A 46 -5.02 -4.01 12.71
CA SER A 46 -4.52 -2.76 12.14
C SER A 46 -4.94 -2.55 10.69
N TRP A 47 -5.21 -3.64 9.95
CA TRP A 47 -5.50 -3.60 8.51
C TRP A 47 -7.00 -3.58 8.18
N GLY A 48 -7.83 -4.00 9.13
CA GLY A 48 -9.28 -4.07 8.95
C GLY A 48 -9.96 -2.70 9.02
N PHE A 49 -11.11 -2.58 8.36
CA PHE A 49 -11.98 -1.42 8.57
C PHE A 49 -12.48 -1.42 10.02
N PRO A 50 -12.37 -0.30 10.77
CA PRO A 50 -12.81 -0.23 12.16
C PRO A 50 -14.34 -0.12 12.22
N LEU A 51 -15.06 -1.18 11.85
CA LEU A 51 -16.52 -1.24 11.88
C LEU A 51 -17.01 -2.14 13.01
N HIS A 52 -17.61 -1.52 14.01
CA HIS A 52 -18.43 -2.19 15.01
C HIS A 52 -19.84 -2.44 14.45
N ILE A 53 -20.02 -3.39 13.51
CA ILE A 53 -21.36 -3.79 13.02
C ILE A 53 -21.83 -5.10 13.66
N SER A 54 -21.42 -5.39 14.90
CA SER A 54 -21.97 -6.52 15.64
C SER A 54 -22.22 -6.15 17.09
N SER A 55 -23.50 -6.16 17.46
CA SER A 55 -24.01 -6.00 18.83
C SER A 55 -23.69 -7.18 19.75
N VAL A 56 -22.90 -8.17 19.31
CA VAL A 56 -22.75 -9.47 20.00
C VAL A 56 -21.35 -9.65 20.62
N THR A 57 -20.37 -8.80 20.33
CA THR A 57 -19.08 -8.83 21.07
C THR A 57 -18.46 -7.45 21.10
N LEU A 58 -18.78 -6.67 22.14
CA LEU A 58 -18.02 -5.49 22.57
C LEU A 58 -16.66 -5.92 23.16
N LYS A 59 -15.85 -6.66 22.40
CA LYS A 59 -14.43 -6.75 22.73
C LYS A 59 -13.83 -5.43 22.27
N ALA A 60 -13.34 -4.64 23.21
CA ALA A 60 -12.65 -3.39 22.87
C ALA A 60 -11.53 -3.73 21.88
N LEU A 61 -11.60 -3.13 20.69
CA LEU A 61 -10.52 -3.21 19.72
C LEU A 61 -9.29 -2.50 20.32
N PRO A 62 -8.06 -2.91 19.94
CA PRO A 62 -6.87 -2.17 20.31
C PRO A 62 -6.94 -0.76 19.71
N GLU A 63 -6.27 0.19 20.37
CA GLU A 63 -6.24 1.60 19.95
C GLU A 63 -5.78 1.78 18.49
N HIS A 64 -4.93 0.89 17.99
CA HIS A 64 -4.39 0.93 16.63
C HIS A 64 -5.27 0.24 15.57
N ALA A 65 -6.47 -0.24 15.91
CA ALA A 65 -7.33 -0.90 14.93
C ALA A 65 -7.63 0.00 13.72
N GLY A 66 -7.45 -0.55 12.53
CA GLY A 66 -7.62 0.16 11.25
C GLY A 66 -6.57 1.22 10.92
N CYS A 67 -5.51 1.39 11.74
CA CYS A 67 -4.50 2.42 11.47
C CYS A 67 -3.71 2.21 10.16
N LEU A 68 -3.71 0.99 9.61
CA LEU A 68 -3.04 0.61 8.35
C LEU A 68 -4.03 0.36 7.20
N MET A 69 -5.32 0.63 7.37
CA MET A 69 -6.34 0.41 6.34
C MET A 69 -6.01 1.11 5.01
N PHE A 70 -5.36 2.27 5.07
CA PHE A 70 -4.95 3.04 3.90
C PHE A 70 -3.46 2.91 3.55
N ALA A 71 -2.73 1.94 4.13
CA ALA A 71 -1.29 1.81 3.88
C ALA A 71 -0.96 1.57 2.41
N ALA A 72 -1.78 0.80 1.68
CA ALA A 72 -1.64 0.61 0.23
C ALA A 72 -1.71 1.95 -0.53
N MET A 73 -2.61 2.85 -0.11
CA MET A 73 -2.70 4.20 -0.64
C MET A 73 -1.48 5.05 -0.29
N GLY A 74 -0.99 4.94 0.94
CA GLY A 74 0.24 5.61 1.36
C GLY A 74 1.42 5.20 0.48
N ILE A 75 1.61 3.89 0.26
CA ILE A 75 2.69 3.33 -0.56
C ILE A 75 2.59 3.84 -1.99
N ARG A 76 1.42 3.69 -2.66
CA ARG A 76 1.30 4.09 -4.07
C ARG A 76 1.51 5.58 -4.30
N ASN A 77 1.10 6.42 -3.36
CA ASN A 77 1.31 7.87 -3.46
C ASN A 77 2.76 8.26 -3.13
N PHE A 78 3.36 7.67 -2.09
CA PHE A 78 4.70 8.02 -1.65
C PHE A 78 5.78 7.60 -2.66
N TYR A 79 5.62 6.46 -3.32
CA TYR A 79 6.56 5.96 -4.33
C TYR A 79 6.15 6.32 -5.77
N GLY A 80 5.17 7.20 -5.94
CA GLY A 80 4.76 7.68 -7.26
C GLY A 80 4.29 6.58 -8.21
N LEU A 81 3.59 5.56 -7.70
CA LEU A 81 3.18 4.39 -8.50
C LEU A 81 2.11 4.72 -9.55
N TRP A 82 1.36 5.82 -9.37
CA TRP A 82 0.38 6.34 -10.34
C TRP A 82 0.96 7.36 -11.33
N HIS A 83 2.29 7.56 -11.33
CA HIS A 83 2.91 8.45 -12.30
C HIS A 83 3.06 7.75 -13.65
N ALA A 84 2.66 8.44 -14.72
CA ALA A 84 2.70 7.88 -16.08
C ALA A 84 4.12 7.54 -16.56
N ASP A 85 5.14 8.19 -15.99
CA ASP A 85 6.55 7.96 -16.27
C ASP A 85 7.20 6.92 -15.33
N ASN A 86 6.44 6.30 -14.42
CA ASN A 86 6.95 5.23 -13.58
C ASN A 86 7.15 3.94 -14.40
N PRO A 87 8.38 3.43 -14.57
CA PRO A 87 8.64 2.30 -15.46
C PRO A 87 8.24 0.94 -14.85
N HIS A 88 7.83 0.92 -13.58
CA HIS A 88 7.52 -0.31 -12.83
C HIS A 88 6.02 -0.58 -12.71
N THR A 89 5.18 0.38 -13.11
CA THR A 89 3.72 0.28 -13.03
C THR A 89 3.06 0.55 -14.37
N ALA A 90 1.82 0.10 -14.50
CA ALA A 90 1.02 0.22 -15.70
C ALA A 90 -0.44 0.45 -15.30
N PHE A 91 -1.10 1.45 -15.88
CA PHE A 91 -2.49 1.75 -15.57
C PHE A 91 -3.18 2.48 -16.72
N GLY A 92 -4.39 2.04 -17.04
CA GLY A 92 -5.20 2.63 -18.12
C GLY A 92 -5.28 1.75 -19.36
N LEU A 93 -6.01 2.25 -20.37
CA LEU A 93 -6.31 1.51 -21.59
C LEU A 93 -5.11 1.38 -22.54
N GLU A 94 -4.10 2.23 -22.36
CA GLU A 94 -2.94 2.32 -23.25
C GLU A 94 -1.83 1.32 -22.87
N ASP A 95 -1.85 0.80 -21.63
CA ASP A 95 -0.73 0.04 -21.06
C ASP A 95 -0.86 -1.50 -21.12
N ASP A 96 -1.79 -2.03 -21.94
CA ASP A 96 -2.08 -3.48 -22.05
C ASP A 96 -2.18 -4.18 -20.68
N VAL A 97 -3.05 -3.62 -19.83
CA VAL A 97 -3.24 -4.08 -18.45
C VAL A 97 -4.09 -5.35 -18.47
N GLN A 98 -3.63 -6.38 -17.75
CA GLN A 98 -4.37 -7.63 -17.59
C GLN A 98 -5.67 -7.44 -16.79
N ILE A 99 -6.78 -7.90 -17.37
CA ILE A 99 -8.12 -7.87 -16.77
C ILE A 99 -8.75 -9.27 -16.89
N GLU A 100 -9.17 -9.84 -15.76
CA GLU A 100 -9.87 -11.12 -15.67
C GLU A 100 -11.22 -10.91 -14.98
N ASP A 101 -12.31 -11.36 -15.60
CA ASP A 101 -13.68 -11.24 -15.08
C ASP A 101 -14.08 -9.80 -14.65
N GLY A 102 -13.55 -8.79 -15.35
CA GLY A 102 -13.80 -7.38 -15.05
C GLY A 102 -12.98 -6.82 -13.89
N ILE A 103 -12.00 -7.57 -13.39
CA ILE A 103 -11.08 -7.19 -12.31
C ILE A 103 -9.69 -7.01 -12.91
N VAL A 104 -9.01 -5.91 -12.55
CA VAL A 104 -7.61 -5.68 -12.95
C VAL A 104 -6.69 -6.61 -12.15
N THR A 105 -6.13 -7.62 -12.81
CA THR A 105 -5.23 -8.62 -12.20
C THR A 105 -3.76 -8.35 -12.46
N ASP A 106 -3.44 -7.37 -13.32
CA ASP A 106 -2.07 -7.06 -13.69
C ASP A 106 -1.19 -6.75 -12.47
N PRO A 107 -0.06 -7.43 -12.28
CA PRO A 107 0.83 -7.15 -11.16
C PRO A 107 1.42 -5.74 -11.21
N ARG A 108 1.55 -5.14 -12.40
CA ARG A 108 2.06 -3.77 -12.57
C ARG A 108 1.01 -2.71 -12.20
N HIS A 109 -0.26 -3.09 -12.04
CA HIS A 109 -1.27 -2.14 -11.60
C HIS A 109 -0.90 -1.57 -10.21
N PRO A 110 -0.93 -0.24 -9.98
CA PRO A 110 -0.42 0.37 -8.75
C PRO A 110 -1.04 -0.17 -7.47
N ASP A 111 -2.34 -0.50 -7.49
CA ASP A 111 -2.98 -1.14 -6.34
C ASP A 111 -2.38 -2.53 -6.08
N ASN A 112 -2.28 -3.37 -7.12
CA ASN A 112 -1.74 -4.74 -7.00
C ASN A 112 -0.26 -4.72 -6.58
N PHE A 113 0.53 -3.80 -7.12
CA PHE A 113 1.92 -3.57 -6.73
C PHE A 113 2.03 -3.23 -5.24
N SER A 114 1.25 -2.24 -4.77
CA SER A 114 1.29 -1.81 -3.37
C SER A 114 0.86 -2.92 -2.40
N PHE A 115 -0.13 -3.75 -2.77
CA PHE A 115 -0.52 -4.91 -1.97
C PHE A 115 0.59 -5.97 -1.90
N ARG A 116 1.28 -6.27 -3.01
CA ARG A 116 2.43 -7.19 -2.98
C ARG A 116 3.55 -6.69 -2.10
N VAL A 117 3.88 -5.39 -2.17
CA VAL A 117 4.85 -4.75 -1.26
C VAL A 117 4.46 -5.01 0.20
N ILE A 118 3.19 -4.76 0.56
CA ILE A 118 2.69 -5.00 1.92
C ILE A 118 2.90 -6.47 2.33
N GLU A 119 2.48 -7.42 1.50
CA GLU A 119 2.58 -8.84 1.83
C GLU A 119 4.04 -9.31 1.95
N ARG A 120 4.93 -8.81 1.08
CA ARG A 120 6.37 -9.09 1.16
C ARG A 120 6.98 -8.52 2.42
N VAL A 121 6.69 -7.26 2.77
CA VAL A 121 7.25 -6.66 3.97
C VAL A 121 6.68 -7.34 5.23
N LYS A 122 5.39 -7.71 5.28
CA LYS A 122 4.85 -8.55 6.37
C LYS A 122 5.60 -9.88 6.49
N ALA A 123 5.89 -10.54 5.36
CA ALA A 123 6.64 -11.80 5.36
C ALA A 123 8.07 -11.63 5.92
N GLU A 124 8.75 -10.52 5.59
CA GLU A 124 10.07 -10.20 6.17
C GLU A 124 9.98 -9.90 7.67
N LEU A 125 9.01 -9.09 8.12
CA LEU A 125 8.83 -8.79 9.55
C LEU A 125 8.55 -10.02 10.39
N ARG A 126 7.77 -10.99 9.88
CA ARG A 126 7.53 -12.26 10.58
C ARG A 126 8.80 -13.07 10.83
N LYS A 127 9.85 -12.90 10.02
CA LYS A 127 11.15 -13.55 10.27
C LYS A 127 11.91 -12.91 11.44
N LEU A 128 11.60 -11.66 11.77
CA LEU A 128 12.24 -10.90 12.85
C LEU A 128 11.58 -11.16 14.21
N VAL A 129 10.30 -11.56 14.22
CA VAL A 129 9.52 -11.84 15.44
C VAL A 129 9.33 -13.36 15.55
N PRO A 130 9.99 -14.04 16.49
CA PRO A 130 9.75 -15.46 16.72
C PRO A 130 8.28 -15.68 17.07
N GLU A 131 7.62 -16.65 16.42
CA GLU A 131 6.27 -17.07 16.86
C GLU A 131 6.35 -17.46 18.34
N ALA A 132 5.47 -16.88 19.16
CA ALA A 132 5.31 -17.34 20.53
C ALA A 132 4.80 -18.79 20.48
N ALA A 133 5.68 -19.73 20.85
CA ALA A 133 5.37 -21.15 20.96
C ALA A 133 4.27 -21.43 22.00
#